data_AF-A0A948BRF9-F1
#
_entry.id   AF-A0A948BRF9-F1
#
_cell.length_a   1.000
_cell.length_b   1.000
_cell.length_c   1.000
_cell.angle_alpha   90.00
_cell.angle_beta   90.00
_cell.angle_gamma   90.00
#
_symmetry.space_group_name_H-M   'P 1'
#
loop_
_entity.id
_entity.type
_entity.pdbx_description
1 polymer ?
#
loop_
_entity_poly.entity_id
_entity_poly.type
_entity_poly.pdbx_seq_one_letter_code
_entity_poly.pdbx_strand_id
1 'polypeptide(L)'
;FYINNKNKLEDVLMDTNKCFSEIEVPLFDELKKYFGRNYSKEIYTCYLSIFNCNPRYLENKSFQVYYNRSHDMRKEVIAHELTHFAFYDFCHKLKTCPTRRRGIKMQNDGNLWELSEIFNVIFLNFPSIQKAIGAEELLFYPNLKNKLEEIKKIWTEQIEAEEFIKISIQYLQSLK
;
A
#
# COMPACT_ATOMS: atom_id res chain seq x y z
N PHE A 1 -8.99 -4.39 28.59
CA PHE A 1 -7.62 -4.40 28.01
C PHE A 1 -7.02 -2.99 27.97
N TYR A 2 -7.61 -2.04 27.25
CA TYR A 2 -7.07 -0.68 27.05
C TYR A 2 -6.73 0.07 28.34
N ILE A 3 -7.64 0.15 29.30
CA ILE A 3 -7.40 0.83 30.59
C ILE A 3 -6.18 0.23 31.32
N ASN A 4 -6.11 -1.10 31.36
CA ASN A 4 -5.06 -1.81 32.09
C ASN A 4 -3.69 -1.78 31.38
N ASN A 5 -3.64 -1.40 30.11
CA ASN A 5 -2.41 -1.37 29.30
C ASN A 5 -2.11 0.04 28.77
N LYS A 6 -2.71 1.08 29.34
CA LYS A 6 -2.66 2.45 28.82
C LYS A 6 -1.23 2.93 28.57
N ASN A 7 -0.36 2.86 29.58
CA ASN A 7 1.02 3.33 29.45
C ASN A 7 1.77 2.58 28.34
N LYS A 8 1.64 1.24 28.28
CA LYS A 8 2.22 0.43 27.21
C LYS A 8 1.71 0.85 25.84
N LEU A 9 0.41 1.12 25.69
CA LEU A 9 -0.18 1.55 24.43
C LEU A 9 0.25 2.97 24.04
N GLU A 10 0.47 3.86 25.01
CA GLU A 10 1.03 5.20 24.78
C GLU A 10 2.49 5.12 24.30
N ASP A 11 3.31 4.26 24.90
CA ASP A 11 4.68 4.01 24.44
C ASP A 11 4.70 3.44 23.01
N VAL A 12 3.83 2.47 22.74
CA VAL A 12 3.66 1.89 21.40
C VAL A 12 3.17 2.95 20.41
N LEU A 13 2.29 3.87 20.81
CA LEU A 13 1.84 4.98 19.98
C LEU A 13 2.97 5.94 19.64
N MET A 14 3.78 6.33 20.62
CA MET A 14 4.97 7.15 20.40
C MET A 14 5.94 6.49 19.42
N ASP A 15 6.20 5.19 19.60
CA ASP A 15 7.06 4.43 18.70
C ASP A 15 6.47 4.27 17.30
N THR A 16 5.14 4.15 17.17
CA THR A 16 4.45 4.07 15.87
C THR A 16 4.53 5.39 15.12
N ASN A 17 4.43 6.53 15.81
CA ASN A 17 4.69 7.83 15.20
C ASN A 17 6.14 7.95 14.72
N LYS A 18 7.09 7.42 15.49
CA LYS A 18 8.48 7.35 15.07
C LYS A 18 8.65 6.48 13.82
N CYS A 19 8.01 5.31 13.76
CA CYS A 19 8.00 4.45 12.57
C CYS A 19 7.57 5.24 11.32
N PHE A 20 6.47 6.00 11.41
CA PHE A 20 6.00 6.85 10.30
C PHE A 20 7.03 7.92 9.92
N SER A 21 7.59 8.65 10.88
CA SER A 21 8.59 9.70 10.60
C SER A 21 9.85 9.18 9.91
N GLU A 22 10.24 7.93 10.15
CA GLU A 22 11.42 7.31 9.54
C GLU A 22 11.20 6.96 8.05
N ILE A 23 9.95 6.71 7.65
CA ILE A 23 9.60 6.29 6.29
C ILE A 23 8.93 7.37 5.45
N GLU A 24 8.39 8.43 6.07
CA GLU A 24 7.51 9.39 5.40
C GLU A 24 8.17 10.02 4.17
N VAL A 25 9.41 10.50 4.30
CA VAL A 25 10.10 11.23 3.22
C VAL A 25 10.46 10.25 2.09
N PRO A 26 11.20 9.14 2.32
CA PRO A 26 11.48 8.16 1.28
C PRO A 26 10.24 7.66 0.55
N LEU A 27 9.16 7.37 1.29
CA LEU A 27 7.94 6.85 0.70
C LEU A 27 7.23 7.88 -0.18
N PHE A 28 6.97 9.08 0.37
CA PHE A 28 6.20 10.08 -0.37
C PHE A 28 6.97 10.70 -1.54
N ASP A 29 8.30 10.76 -1.47
CA ASP A 29 9.11 11.22 -2.59
C ASP A 29 9.06 10.24 -3.78
N GLU A 30 9.19 8.94 -3.54
CA GLU A 30 9.04 7.95 -4.60
C GLU A 30 7.60 7.91 -5.13
N LEU A 31 6.57 7.99 -4.27
CA LEU A 31 5.17 8.03 -4.70
C LEU A 31 4.92 9.25 -5.59
N LYS A 32 5.47 10.41 -5.21
CA LYS A 32 5.36 11.64 -5.99
C LYS A 32 6.08 11.52 -7.32
N LYS A 33 7.27 10.93 -7.34
CA LYS A 33 8.04 10.69 -8.55
C LYS A 33 7.29 9.76 -9.51
N TYR A 34 6.70 8.69 -9.01
CA TYR A 34 6.03 7.69 -9.84
C TYR A 34 4.64 8.13 -10.31
N PHE A 35 3.80 8.65 -9.42
CA PHE A 35 2.42 9.04 -9.75
C PHE A 35 2.26 10.53 -10.14
N GLY A 36 3.34 11.32 -10.09
CA GLY A 36 3.33 12.74 -10.43
C GLY A 36 2.54 13.62 -9.46
N ARG A 37 2.18 13.13 -8.26
CA ARG A 37 1.35 13.83 -7.28
C ARG A 37 1.97 13.77 -5.89
N ASN A 38 1.95 14.89 -5.17
CA ASN A 38 2.35 14.88 -3.76
C ASN A 38 1.22 14.32 -2.86
N TYR A 39 1.49 13.18 -2.22
CA TYR A 39 0.59 12.51 -1.27
C TYR A 39 0.86 12.85 0.20
N SER A 40 1.99 13.50 0.53
CA SER A 40 2.36 13.81 1.93
C SER A 40 1.46 14.85 2.59
N LYS A 41 0.62 15.55 1.82
CA LYS A 41 -0.33 16.55 2.32
C LYS A 41 -1.70 15.97 2.64
N GLU A 42 -1.91 14.68 2.41
CA GLU A 42 -3.16 14.02 2.73
C GLU A 42 -3.26 13.67 4.21
N ILE A 43 -4.49 13.44 4.67
CA ILE A 43 -4.75 13.01 6.04
C ILE A 43 -4.96 11.50 6.00
N TYR A 44 -4.10 10.79 6.73
CA TYR A 44 -4.19 9.35 6.96
C TYR A 44 -4.39 9.09 8.44
N THR A 45 -5.24 8.13 8.79
CA THR A 45 -5.50 7.76 10.18
C THR A 45 -5.07 6.33 10.45
N CYS A 46 -4.01 6.16 11.23
CA CYS A 46 -3.55 4.86 11.71
C CYS A 46 -4.11 4.61 13.11
N TYR A 47 -4.88 3.54 13.29
CA TYR A 47 -5.34 3.08 14.60
C TYR A 47 -4.47 1.95 15.12
N LEU A 48 -3.97 2.07 16.36
CA LEU A 48 -3.39 0.93 17.05
C LEU A 48 -4.48 -0.05 17.48
N SER A 49 -4.38 -1.28 17.02
CA SER A 49 -5.34 -2.34 17.29
C SER A 49 -4.77 -3.41 18.20
N ILE A 50 -5.60 -3.93 19.09
CA ILE A 50 -5.30 -5.10 19.92
C ILE A 50 -5.60 -6.41 19.20
N PHE A 51 -6.30 -6.34 18.07
CA PHE A 51 -6.56 -7.47 17.20
C PHE A 51 -5.46 -7.56 16.17
N ASN A 52 -4.94 -8.77 15.93
CA ASN A 52 -3.95 -9.00 14.89
C ASN A 52 -4.63 -9.14 13.52
N CYS A 53 -5.39 -8.12 13.16
CA CYS A 53 -5.90 -7.89 11.83
C CYS A 53 -5.60 -6.42 11.49
N ASN A 54 -5.12 -6.16 10.28
CA ASN A 54 -4.76 -4.82 9.83
C ASN A 54 -5.78 -4.36 8.76
N PRO A 55 -7.08 -4.17 9.09
CA PRO A 55 -8.04 -3.72 8.10
C PRO A 55 -7.72 -2.30 7.60
N ARG A 56 -8.08 -2.05 6.34
CA ARG A 56 -7.99 -0.74 5.67
C ARG A 56 -9.34 -0.27 5.16
N TYR A 57 -9.54 1.04 5.13
CA TYR A 57 -10.76 1.71 4.72
C TYR A 57 -10.40 2.84 3.74
N LEU A 58 -10.68 2.61 2.45
CA LEU A 58 -10.25 3.52 1.36
C LEU A 58 -10.98 4.86 1.44
N GLU A 59 -12.23 4.89 1.88
CA GLU A 59 -13.09 6.08 1.86
C GLU A 59 -12.58 7.21 2.76
N ASN A 60 -11.96 6.86 3.88
CA ASN A 60 -11.46 7.80 4.88
C ASN A 60 -9.94 7.69 5.10
N LYS A 61 -9.25 6.93 4.24
CA LYS A 61 -7.79 6.71 4.30
C LYS A 61 -7.30 6.31 5.69
N SER A 62 -8.04 5.38 6.28
CA SER A 62 -7.71 4.86 7.61
C SER A 62 -7.40 3.38 7.58
N PHE A 63 -6.53 2.96 8.49
CA PHE A 63 -6.09 1.57 8.59
C PHE A 63 -5.73 1.25 10.04
N GLN A 64 -5.55 -0.02 10.33
CA GLN A 64 -5.14 -0.47 11.65
C GLN A 64 -3.79 -1.17 11.62
N VAL A 65 -3.03 -0.98 12.69
CA VAL A 65 -1.74 -1.66 12.92
C VAL A 65 -1.84 -2.41 14.24
N TYR A 66 -1.53 -3.71 14.21
CA TYR A 66 -1.46 -4.51 15.43
C TYR A 66 -0.37 -3.99 16.38
N TYR A 67 -0.76 -3.66 17.62
CA TYR A 67 0.08 -2.96 18.60
C TYR A 67 1.34 -3.73 19.02
N ASN A 68 1.33 -5.05 18.91
CA ASN A 68 2.41 -5.92 19.37
C ASN A 68 3.35 -6.37 18.23
N ARG A 69 3.31 -5.67 17.08
CA ARG A 69 4.32 -5.82 16.02
C ARG A 69 5.61 -5.13 16.42
N SER A 70 6.74 -5.63 15.91
CA SER A 70 8.03 -4.97 16.07
C SER A 70 8.01 -3.58 15.41
N HIS A 71 9.01 -2.75 15.72
CA HIS A 71 9.18 -1.43 15.13
C HIS A 71 9.20 -1.51 13.58
N ASP A 72 10.04 -2.37 13.01
CA ASP A 72 10.15 -2.49 11.54
C ASP A 72 8.91 -3.12 10.90
N MET A 73 8.27 -4.10 11.55
CA MET A 73 7.00 -4.65 11.06
C MET A 73 5.86 -3.61 11.07
N ARG A 74 5.93 -2.58 11.93
CA ARG A 74 4.96 -1.48 11.89
C ARG A 74 5.27 -0.52 10.75
N LYS A 75 6.54 -0.23 10.47
CA LYS A 75 6.92 0.53 9.27
C LYS A 75 6.40 -0.14 8.00
N GLU A 76 6.59 -1.45 7.88
CA GLU A 76 6.12 -2.26 6.75
C GLU A 76 4.61 -2.07 6.55
N VAL A 77 3.80 -2.30 7.59
CA VAL A 77 2.34 -2.13 7.50
C VAL A 77 1.95 -0.69 7.17
N ILE A 78 2.58 0.31 7.79
CA ILE A 78 2.28 1.73 7.49
C ILE A 78 2.60 2.03 6.02
N ALA A 79 3.77 1.62 5.52
CA ALA A 79 4.16 1.86 4.13
C ALA A 79 3.23 1.15 3.14
N HIS A 80 2.88 -0.11 3.44
CA HIS A 80 1.94 -0.93 2.67
C HIS A 80 0.59 -0.24 2.51
N GLU A 81 -0.01 0.24 3.61
CA GLU A 81 -1.33 0.86 3.56
C GLU A 81 -1.31 2.25 2.90
N LEU A 82 -0.29 3.06 3.17
CA LEU A 82 -0.13 4.37 2.51
C LEU A 82 0.06 4.21 0.99
N THR A 83 0.81 3.20 0.56
CA THR A 83 1.01 2.90 -0.87
C THR A 83 -0.29 2.48 -1.54
N HIS A 84 -1.11 1.66 -0.87
CA HIS A 84 -2.45 1.36 -1.35
C HIS A 84 -3.30 2.61 -1.55
N PHE A 85 -3.37 3.51 -0.56
CA PHE A 85 -4.18 4.72 -0.72
C PHE A 85 -3.71 5.56 -1.92
N ALA A 86 -2.40 5.73 -2.10
CA ALA A 86 -1.86 6.46 -3.24
C ALA A 86 -2.19 5.80 -4.58
N PHE A 87 -2.07 4.48 -4.65
CA PHE A 87 -2.40 3.66 -5.83
C PHE A 87 -3.88 3.78 -6.20
N TYR A 88 -4.79 3.60 -5.23
CA TYR A 88 -6.24 3.70 -5.47
C TYR A 88 -6.65 5.13 -5.86
N ASP A 89 -6.07 6.16 -5.23
CA ASP A 89 -6.29 7.56 -5.61
C ASP A 89 -5.86 7.85 -7.05
N PHE A 90 -4.72 7.31 -7.47
CA PHE A 90 -4.22 7.45 -8.83
C PHE A 90 -5.18 6.78 -9.82
N CYS A 91 -5.51 5.51 -9.58
CA CYS A 91 -6.42 4.74 -10.41
C CYS A 91 -7.79 5.42 -10.55
N HIS A 92 -8.32 6.03 -9.49
CA HIS A 92 -9.62 6.71 -9.51
C HIS A 92 -9.67 7.88 -10.51
N LYS A 93 -8.52 8.53 -10.74
CA LYS A 93 -8.38 9.66 -11.67
C LYS A 93 -8.22 9.21 -13.12
N LEU A 94 -7.78 7.98 -13.36
CA LEU A 94 -7.62 7.43 -14.71
C LEU A 94 -8.97 7.19 -15.38
N LYS A 95 -9.18 7.77 -16.56
CA LYS A 95 -10.38 7.51 -17.39
C LYS A 95 -10.45 6.06 -17.89
N THR A 96 -9.30 5.40 -17.91
CA THR A 96 -9.09 4.02 -18.34
C THR A 96 -9.33 3.01 -17.22
N CYS A 97 -9.46 3.45 -15.96
CA CYS A 97 -9.66 2.54 -14.84
C CYS A 97 -11.04 1.82 -14.94
N PRO A 98 -11.06 0.47 -14.97
CA PRO A 98 -12.29 -0.31 -15.20
C PRO A 98 -13.38 -0.09 -14.17
N THR A 99 -13.00 0.17 -12.91
CA THR A 99 -13.92 0.37 -11.78
C THR A 99 -14.87 1.53 -11.99
N ARG A 100 -14.37 2.64 -12.56
CA ARG A 100 -15.18 3.81 -12.89
C ARG A 100 -16.19 3.53 -13.99
N ARG A 101 -15.84 2.69 -14.97
CA ARG A 101 -16.73 2.34 -16.10
C ARG A 101 -17.83 1.37 -15.71
N ARG A 102 -17.58 0.48 -14.74
CA ARG A 102 -18.54 -0.56 -14.31
C ARG A 102 -19.42 -0.15 -13.11
N GLY A 103 -19.19 1.01 -12.50
CA GLY A 103 -19.88 1.43 -11.28
C GLY A 103 -19.57 0.54 -10.06
N ILE A 104 -18.48 -0.23 -10.11
CA ILE A 104 -18.03 -1.10 -9.03
C ILE A 104 -17.17 -0.27 -8.09
N LYS A 105 -17.47 -0.33 -6.78
CA LYS A 105 -16.58 0.25 -5.76
C LYS A 105 -15.17 -0.32 -5.93
N MET A 106 -14.13 0.51 -5.88
CA MET A 106 -12.76 0.07 -6.20
C MET A 106 -12.29 -1.10 -5.34
N GLN A 107 -12.73 -1.17 -4.08
CA GLN A 107 -12.47 -2.30 -3.17
C GLN A 107 -13.06 -3.64 -3.63
N ASN A 108 -14.02 -3.63 -4.56
CA ASN A 108 -14.75 -4.81 -5.03
C ASN A 108 -14.28 -5.27 -6.43
N ASP A 109 -13.33 -4.57 -7.06
CA ASP A 109 -12.73 -5.05 -8.30
C ASP A 109 -11.52 -5.92 -7.97
N GLY A 110 -11.73 -7.23 -8.06
CA GLY A 110 -10.70 -8.22 -7.75
C GLY A 110 -9.41 -8.00 -8.54
N ASN A 111 -9.46 -7.56 -9.80
CA ASN A 111 -8.23 -7.37 -10.58
C ASN A 111 -7.46 -6.14 -10.11
N LEU A 112 -8.18 -5.07 -9.74
CA LEU A 112 -7.54 -3.87 -9.20
C LEU A 112 -6.97 -4.13 -7.81
N TRP A 113 -7.67 -4.91 -7.00
CA TRP A 113 -7.18 -5.37 -5.71
C TRP A 113 -5.91 -6.21 -5.88
N GLU A 114 -5.92 -7.25 -6.71
CA GLU A 114 -4.74 -8.09 -6.98
C GLU A 114 -3.54 -7.27 -7.47
N LEU A 115 -3.79 -6.32 -8.38
CA LEU A 115 -2.74 -5.43 -8.87
C LEU A 115 -2.21 -4.54 -7.74
N SER A 116 -3.06 -4.06 -6.84
CA SER A 116 -2.61 -3.22 -5.72
C SER A 116 -1.68 -3.97 -4.76
N GLU A 117 -1.95 -5.25 -4.50
CA GLU A 117 -1.10 -6.10 -3.66
C GLU A 117 0.24 -6.40 -4.35
N ILE A 118 0.22 -6.66 -5.66
CA ILE A 118 1.42 -6.88 -6.46
C ILE A 118 2.25 -5.61 -6.59
N PHE A 119 1.60 -4.45 -6.76
CA PHE A 119 2.26 -3.16 -6.86
C PHE A 119 3.04 -2.84 -5.59
N ASN A 120 2.47 -3.09 -4.40
CA ASN A 120 3.19 -2.90 -3.14
C ASN A 120 4.51 -3.68 -3.10
N VAL A 121 4.49 -4.96 -3.50
CA VAL A 121 5.70 -5.80 -3.56
C VAL A 121 6.74 -5.22 -4.51
N ILE A 122 6.35 -4.68 -5.65
CA ILE A 122 7.30 -4.08 -6.60
C ILE A 122 7.83 -2.74 -6.06
N PHE A 123 6.94 -1.88 -5.59
CA PHE A 123 7.21 -0.49 -5.28
C PHE A 123 7.97 -0.32 -3.95
N LEU A 124 7.54 -1.01 -2.89
CA LEU A 124 8.15 -0.89 -1.56
C LEU A 124 9.55 -1.50 -1.47
N ASN A 125 9.89 -2.36 -2.43
CA ASN A 125 11.25 -2.92 -2.57
C ASN A 125 12.21 -2.02 -3.36
N PHE A 126 11.83 -0.79 -3.67
CA PHE A 126 12.77 0.21 -4.15
C PHE A 126 13.85 0.47 -3.09
N PRO A 127 15.15 0.58 -3.47
CA PRO A 127 16.23 0.67 -2.50
C PRO A 127 16.08 1.81 -1.47
N SER A 128 15.54 2.95 -1.87
CA SER A 128 15.29 4.10 -1.00
C SER A 128 14.24 3.79 0.07
N ILE A 129 13.15 3.14 -0.31
CA ILE A 129 12.05 2.76 0.58
C ILE A 129 12.46 1.57 1.46
N GLN A 130 12.99 0.50 0.85
CA GLN A 130 13.40 -0.71 1.55
C GLN A 130 14.43 -0.42 2.65
N LYS A 131 15.39 0.48 2.38
CA LYS A 131 16.36 0.93 3.39
C LYS A 131 15.71 1.65 4.57
N ALA A 132 14.65 2.42 4.32
CA ALA A 132 13.93 3.14 5.37
C ALA A 132 13.04 2.21 6.20
N ILE A 133 12.37 1.25 5.55
CA ILE A 133 11.53 0.24 6.22
C ILE A 133 12.41 -0.73 7.02
N GLY A 134 13.57 -1.11 6.49
CA GLY A 134 14.48 -2.09 7.11
C GLY A 134 14.10 -3.55 6.83
N ALA A 135 13.12 -3.79 5.96
CA ALA A 135 12.65 -5.12 5.57
C ALA A 135 12.20 -5.13 4.09
N GLU A 136 12.21 -6.33 3.49
CA GLU A 136 11.66 -6.57 2.15
C GLU A 136 10.13 -6.74 2.23
N GLU A 137 9.41 -6.13 1.31
CA GLU A 137 7.97 -6.37 1.14
C GLU A 137 7.78 -7.73 0.46
N LEU A 138 7.10 -8.66 1.15
CA LEU A 138 6.86 -10.00 0.64
C LEU A 138 5.43 -10.16 0.16
N LEU A 139 5.27 -10.95 -0.91
CA LEU A 139 3.94 -11.29 -1.40
C LEU A 139 3.22 -12.21 -0.40
N PHE A 140 2.12 -11.71 0.18
CA PHE A 140 1.33 -12.47 1.16
C PHE A 140 0.46 -13.56 0.52
N TYR A 141 -0.06 -13.32 -0.68
CA TYR A 141 -1.06 -14.19 -1.33
C TYR A 141 -0.40 -15.15 -2.34
N PRO A 142 -0.33 -16.47 -2.06
CA PRO A 142 0.39 -17.42 -2.91
C PRO A 142 -0.18 -17.52 -4.33
N ASN A 143 -1.49 -17.34 -4.50
CA ASN A 143 -2.18 -17.34 -5.79
C ASN A 143 -1.79 -16.17 -6.70
N LEU A 144 -1.10 -15.14 -6.16
CA LEU A 144 -0.61 -14.00 -6.94
C LEU A 144 0.83 -14.21 -7.45
N LYS A 145 1.52 -15.29 -7.07
CA LYS A 145 2.94 -15.50 -7.41
C LYS A 145 3.22 -15.45 -8.91
N ASN A 146 2.44 -16.19 -9.71
CA ASN A 146 2.61 -16.20 -11.16
C ASN A 146 2.23 -14.84 -11.79
N LYS A 147 1.26 -14.14 -11.20
CA LYS A 147 0.83 -12.81 -11.65
C LYS A 147 1.91 -11.76 -11.38
N LEU A 148 2.57 -11.83 -10.21
CA LEU A 148 3.68 -10.97 -9.84
C LEU A 148 4.82 -11.05 -10.86
N GLU A 149 5.22 -12.25 -11.26
CA GLU A 149 6.34 -12.42 -12.20
C GLU A 149 6.05 -11.83 -13.58
N GLU A 150 4.83 -11.97 -14.11
CA GLU A 150 4.46 -11.30 -15.37
C GLU A 150 4.32 -9.79 -15.20
N ILE A 151 3.74 -9.32 -14.09
CA ILE A 151 3.59 -7.87 -13.84
C ILE A 151 4.95 -7.19 -13.61
N LYS A 152 5.94 -7.88 -13.05
CA LYS A 152 7.33 -7.39 -13.00
C LYS A 152 7.91 -7.17 -14.40
N LYS A 153 7.62 -8.03 -15.37
CA LYS A 153 8.05 -7.82 -16.76
C LYS A 153 7.39 -6.58 -17.36
N ILE A 154 6.08 -6.43 -17.14
CA ILE A 154 5.33 -5.23 -17.56
C ILE A 154 5.94 -3.98 -16.92
N TRP A 155 6.27 -4.03 -15.62
CA TRP A 155 6.94 -2.94 -14.91
C TRP A 155 8.28 -2.54 -15.53
N THR A 156 9.11 -3.53 -15.90
CA THR A 156 10.42 -3.25 -16.50
C THR A 156 10.33 -2.59 -17.88
N GLU A 157 9.25 -2.81 -18.61
CA GLU A 157 9.03 -2.26 -19.95
C GLU A 157 8.28 -0.91 -19.92
N GLN A 158 7.47 -0.66 -18.89
CA GLN A 158 6.52 0.46 -18.83
C GLN A 158 6.75 1.30 -17.58
N ILE A 159 7.56 2.34 -17.73
CA ILE A 159 7.94 3.23 -16.62
C ILE A 159 6.78 4.16 -16.22
N GLU A 160 5.91 4.51 -17.17
CA GLU A 160 4.79 5.43 -16.94
C GLU A 160 3.62 4.76 -16.21
N ALA A 161 3.19 5.37 -15.10
CA ALA A 161 2.23 4.77 -14.17
C ALA A 161 0.87 4.43 -14.80
N GLU A 162 0.34 5.29 -15.68
CA GLU A 162 -0.95 5.03 -16.34
C GLU A 162 -0.86 3.81 -17.28
N GLU A 163 0.20 3.69 -18.07
CA GLU A 163 0.34 2.60 -19.03
C GLU A 163 0.66 1.28 -18.32
N PHE A 164 1.49 1.32 -17.27
CA PHE A 164 1.73 0.17 -16.39
C PHE A 164 0.41 -0.38 -15.84
N ILE A 165 -0.43 0.48 -15.24
CA ILE A 165 -1.72 0.05 -14.67
C ILE A 165 -2.63 -0.51 -15.75
N LYS A 166 -2.74 0.17 -16.89
CA LYS A 166 -3.59 -0.26 -18.00
C LYS A 166 -3.21 -1.64 -18.52
N ILE A 167 -1.94 -1.88 -18.82
CA ILE A 167 -1.46 -3.16 -19.36
C ILE A 167 -1.57 -4.25 -18.30
N SER A 168 -1.20 -3.97 -17.05
CA SER A 168 -1.29 -4.95 -15.96
C SER A 168 -2.73 -5.40 -15.70
N ILE A 169 -3.68 -4.45 -15.72
CA ILE A 169 -5.11 -4.77 -15.60
C ILE A 169 -5.61 -5.60 -16.79
N GLN A 170 -5.18 -5.30 -18.02
CA GLN A 170 -5.54 -6.07 -19.21
C GLN A 170 -5.04 -7.52 -19.10
N TYR A 171 -3.78 -7.70 -18.66
CA TYR A 171 -3.22 -9.03 -18.38
C TYR A 171 -4.05 -9.77 -17.32
N LEU A 172 -4.36 -9.14 -16.18
CA LEU A 172 -5.17 -9.79 -15.14
C LEU A 172 -6.60 -10.13 -15.61
N GLN A 173 -7.14 -9.40 -16.59
CA GLN A 173 -8.45 -9.69 -17.18
C GLN A 173 -8.41 -10.87 -18.14
N SER A 174 -7.30 -11.13 -18.83
CA SER A 174 -7.17 -12.26 -19.77
C SER A 174 -6.99 -13.62 -19.09
N LEU A 175 -6.71 -13.64 -17.79
CA LEU A 175 -6.58 -14.87 -16.99
C LEU A 175 -7.93 -15.44 -16.50
N LYS A 176 -9.05 -14.76 -16.80
CA LYS A 176 -10.41 -15.19 -16.44
C LYS A 176 -11.10 -15.81 -17.65
#